data_AF-A0A843DJQ9-F1
#
_entry.id   AF-A0A843DJQ9-F1
#
_cell.length_a   1.000
_cell.length_b   1.000
_cell.length_c   1.000
_cell.angle_alpha   90.00
_cell.angle_beta   90.00
_cell.angle_gamma   90.00
#
_symmetry.space_group_name_H-M   'P 1'
#
loop_
_entity.id
_entity.type
_entity.pdbx_description
1 polymer ?
#
loop_
_entity_poly.entity_id
_entity_poly.type
_entity_poly.pdbx_seq_one_letter_code
_entity_poly.pdbx_strand_id
1 'polypeptide(L)'
;MINPDDERKIGNTLAHIVDSGLEKGRTKLVKVPVFADLVSYNLFGEFVTCDTYIKQDHGPMGDIAGELTRKSNKYLIVGDKGEEEDRRRPFAVNDDFTIDISFYSETQKILIDASYRWISPQKTTEVSNITHEFNLWKNYSLLSPIPKEAFRLNKEEIEYIGTKGIIISDFGKDCCSVSKNLPIYYESLDKNDLDQTFRDLSKKFPDDLWDEHLDCFLAALDAMRECARTENPAECLPYVCDYVGAMNAALAYTPNLNKWVTSILNEYTDIFDDAISDAIGFGEHLPPVSEDIKETLAEIMVQVKDDAIKRLNGE
;
A
#
# COMPACT_ATOMS: atom_id res chain seq x y z
N MET A 1 -20.09 22.13 4.06
CA MET A 1 -20.11 22.17 2.59
C MET A 1 -19.02 21.20 2.17
N ILE A 2 -19.34 20.16 1.39
CA ILE A 2 -18.36 19.16 0.97
C ILE A 2 -17.35 19.86 0.04
N ASN A 3 -16.06 19.63 0.26
CA ASN A 3 -15.01 20.11 -0.62
C ASN A 3 -15.14 19.39 -1.98
N PRO A 4 -15.28 20.11 -3.11
CA PRO A 4 -15.45 19.50 -4.43
C PRO A 4 -14.31 18.55 -4.82
N ASP A 5 -13.09 18.81 -4.37
CA ASP A 5 -11.94 17.95 -4.67
C ASP A 5 -11.99 16.62 -3.88
N ASP A 6 -12.46 16.66 -2.63
CA ASP A 6 -12.64 15.47 -1.80
C ASP A 6 -13.80 14.62 -2.31
N GLU A 7 -14.90 15.25 -2.74
CA GLU A 7 -16.00 14.56 -3.43
C GLU A 7 -15.50 13.87 -4.71
N ARG A 8 -14.66 14.55 -5.50
CA ARG A 8 -14.07 13.99 -6.71
C ARG A 8 -13.22 12.76 -6.43
N LYS A 9 -12.35 12.85 -5.42
CA LYS A 9 -11.49 11.72 -5.02
C LYS A 9 -12.32 10.51 -4.62
N ILE A 10 -13.22 10.70 -3.65
CA ILE A 10 -14.02 9.61 -3.07
C ILE A 10 -15.01 9.04 -4.08
N GLY A 11 -15.65 9.88 -4.89
CA GLY A 11 -16.56 9.44 -5.94
C GLY A 11 -15.86 8.53 -6.97
N ASN A 12 -14.66 8.90 -7.42
CA ASN A 12 -13.84 8.06 -8.28
C ASN A 12 -13.40 6.77 -7.59
N THR A 13 -12.97 6.82 -6.33
CA THR A 13 -12.65 5.62 -5.54
C THR A 13 -13.82 4.65 -5.50
N LEU A 14 -15.02 5.13 -5.19
CA LEU A 14 -16.21 4.28 -5.11
C LEU A 14 -16.59 3.69 -6.47
N ALA A 15 -16.54 4.50 -7.53
CA ALA A 15 -16.81 4.02 -8.89
C ALA A 15 -15.81 2.96 -9.32
N HIS A 16 -14.51 3.16 -9.05
CA HIS A 16 -13.44 2.19 -9.29
C HIS A 16 -13.68 0.85 -8.57
N ILE A 17 -14.12 0.89 -7.31
CA ILE A 17 -14.43 -0.32 -6.53
C ILE A 17 -15.64 -1.07 -7.10
N VAL A 18 -16.66 -0.34 -7.55
CA VAL A 18 -17.85 -0.93 -8.19
C VAL A 18 -17.49 -1.55 -9.53
N ASP A 19 -16.71 -0.86 -10.36
CA ASP A 19 -16.19 -1.36 -11.64
C ASP A 19 -15.33 -2.62 -11.45
N SER A 20 -14.55 -2.66 -10.36
CA SER A 20 -13.74 -3.83 -9.96
C SER A 20 -14.57 -5.04 -9.48
N GLY A 21 -15.90 -4.94 -9.44
CA GLY A 21 -16.82 -6.06 -9.19
C GLY A 21 -17.54 -6.06 -7.83
N LEU A 22 -17.43 -4.99 -7.03
CA LEU A 22 -18.23 -4.87 -5.79
C LEU A 22 -19.66 -4.40 -6.09
N GLU A 23 -20.45 -5.27 -6.71
CA GLU A 23 -21.77 -4.90 -7.21
C GLU A 23 -22.83 -4.71 -6.11
N LYS A 24 -22.60 -5.21 -4.87
CA LYS A 24 -23.63 -5.22 -3.81
C LYS A 24 -23.06 -4.97 -2.42
N GLY A 25 -23.88 -4.30 -1.60
CA GLY A 25 -23.66 -4.17 -0.16
C GLY A 25 -22.95 -2.86 0.21
N ARG A 26 -23.76 -1.83 0.50
CA ARG A 26 -23.31 -0.48 0.86
C ARG A 26 -22.24 -0.47 1.93
N THR A 27 -22.39 -1.30 2.97
CA THR A 27 -21.42 -1.37 4.07
C THR A 27 -20.03 -1.77 3.58
N LYS A 28 -19.90 -2.76 2.68
CA LYS A 28 -18.59 -3.13 2.14
C LYS A 28 -18.01 -1.99 1.33
N LEU A 29 -18.81 -1.39 0.46
CA LEU A 29 -18.40 -0.30 -0.42
C LEU A 29 -17.86 0.90 0.37
N VAL A 30 -18.56 1.35 1.42
CA VAL A 30 -18.10 2.48 2.26
C VAL A 30 -16.96 2.10 3.23
N LYS A 31 -16.69 0.81 3.43
CA LYS A 31 -15.59 0.34 4.30
C LYS A 31 -14.27 0.21 3.55
N VAL A 32 -14.27 0.09 2.23
CA VAL A 32 -13.01 0.06 1.46
C VAL A 32 -12.19 1.34 1.71
N PRO A 33 -12.74 2.57 1.59
CA PRO A 33 -12.03 3.79 1.97
C PRO A 33 -11.53 3.80 3.42
N VAL A 34 -12.36 3.34 4.37
CA VAL A 34 -12.00 3.27 5.80
C VAL A 34 -10.75 2.43 6.02
N PHE A 35 -10.70 1.23 5.44
CA PHE A 35 -9.55 0.33 5.62
C PHE A 35 -8.32 0.84 4.88
N ALA A 36 -8.47 1.40 3.68
CA ALA A 36 -7.37 2.02 2.95
C ALA A 36 -6.74 3.16 3.76
N ASP A 37 -7.57 4.02 4.36
CA ASP A 37 -7.12 5.10 5.23
C ASP A 37 -6.54 4.59 6.55
N LEU A 38 -7.08 3.51 7.12
CA LEU A 38 -6.55 2.87 8.33
C LEU A 38 -5.13 2.36 8.12
N VAL A 39 -4.90 1.58 7.07
CA VAL A 39 -3.56 1.08 6.76
C VAL A 39 -2.65 2.23 6.36
N SER A 40 -3.11 3.14 5.51
CA SER A 40 -2.30 4.29 5.08
C SER A 40 -1.87 5.15 6.27
N TYR A 41 -2.78 5.40 7.21
CA TYR A 41 -2.46 6.24 8.36
C TYR A 41 -1.44 5.56 9.28
N ASN A 42 -1.56 4.25 9.49
CA ASN A 42 -0.62 3.53 10.33
C ASN A 42 0.76 3.36 9.70
N LEU A 43 0.85 3.24 8.37
CA LEU A 43 2.12 3.13 7.64
C LEU A 43 2.77 4.50 7.37
N PHE A 44 2.00 5.47 6.88
CA PHE A 44 2.50 6.72 6.31
C PHE A 44 2.11 7.97 7.08
N GLY A 45 1.16 7.89 8.02
CA GLY A 45 0.63 9.04 8.76
C GLY A 45 -0.42 9.87 8.02
N GLU A 46 -0.83 9.43 6.83
CA GLU A 46 -1.76 10.16 5.95
C GLU A 46 -2.95 9.29 5.55
N PHE A 47 -4.04 9.93 5.12
CA PHE A 47 -5.18 9.24 4.52
C PHE A 47 -5.00 9.19 2.99
N VAL A 48 -5.56 8.15 2.37
CA VAL A 48 -5.70 8.03 0.92
C VAL A 48 -6.87 8.88 0.44
N THR A 49 -8.04 8.76 1.07
CA THR A 49 -9.30 9.29 0.51
C THR A 49 -9.69 10.68 1.03
N CYS A 50 -8.95 11.21 2.01
CA CYS A 50 -9.21 12.51 2.66
C CYS A 50 -10.63 12.66 3.24
N ASP A 51 -11.40 11.57 3.38
CA ASP A 51 -12.75 11.62 3.93
C ASP A 51 -12.71 12.00 5.43
N THR A 52 -13.80 12.61 5.90
CA THR A 52 -14.02 12.83 7.32
C THR A 52 -14.90 11.70 7.84
N TYR A 53 -14.41 11.00 8.86
CA TYR A 53 -15.11 9.84 9.40
C TYR A 53 -16.03 10.21 10.55
N ILE A 54 -17.21 9.59 10.58
CA ILE A 54 -18.16 9.67 11.69
C ILE A 54 -18.42 8.26 12.23
N LYS A 55 -18.69 8.16 13.53
CA LYS A 55 -19.11 6.89 14.13
C LYS A 55 -20.54 6.54 13.71
N GLN A 56 -20.73 5.33 13.19
CA GLN A 56 -22.05 4.73 12.92
C GLN A 56 -22.23 3.42 13.69
N ASP A 57 -23.45 2.90 13.68
CA ASP A 57 -23.83 1.62 14.34
C ASP A 57 -23.11 0.40 13.75
N HIS A 58 -22.58 0.53 12.53
CA HIS A 58 -21.84 -0.52 11.83
C HIS A 58 -20.38 -0.12 11.59
N GLY A 59 -19.82 0.63 12.55
CA GLY A 59 -18.43 1.08 12.56
C GLY A 59 -18.24 2.50 11.98
N PRO A 60 -17.00 2.97 11.83
CA PRO A 60 -16.70 4.24 11.16
C PRO A 60 -17.20 4.24 9.71
N MET A 61 -17.68 5.39 9.25
CA MET A 61 -18.11 5.63 7.88
C MET A 61 -17.67 7.04 7.47
N GLY A 62 -17.13 7.17 6.27
CA GLY A 62 -16.82 8.48 5.69
C GLY A 62 -18.10 9.27 5.41
N ASP A 63 -18.06 10.58 5.63
CA ASP A 63 -19.21 11.47 5.42
C ASP A 63 -19.56 11.51 3.93
N ILE A 64 -18.57 11.76 3.08
CA ILE A 64 -18.75 11.87 1.63
C ILE A 64 -19.09 10.49 1.04
N ALA A 65 -18.34 9.44 1.39
CA ALA A 65 -18.65 8.09 0.94
C ALA A 65 -20.06 7.64 1.40
N GLY A 66 -20.43 8.05 2.60
CA GLY A 66 -21.75 7.82 3.18
C GLY A 66 -22.86 8.45 2.35
N GLU A 67 -22.71 9.70 1.93
CA GLU A 67 -23.71 10.41 1.11
C GLU A 67 -23.77 9.90 -0.34
N LEU A 68 -22.62 9.71 -1.00
CA LEU A 68 -22.54 9.25 -2.40
C LEU A 68 -23.13 7.85 -2.61
N THR A 69 -23.25 7.04 -1.56
CA THR A 69 -23.84 5.69 -1.65
C THR A 69 -25.33 5.62 -1.30
N ARG A 70 -25.98 6.74 -0.97
CA ARG A 70 -27.42 6.76 -0.61
C ARG A 70 -28.37 6.78 -1.80
N LYS A 71 -27.98 7.49 -2.86
CA LYS A 71 -28.80 7.73 -4.06
C LYS A 71 -27.90 7.85 -5.28
N SER A 72 -28.45 7.54 -6.45
CA SER A 72 -27.76 7.74 -7.72
C SER A 72 -27.27 9.19 -7.85
N ASN A 73 -26.09 9.34 -8.42
CA ASN A 73 -25.38 10.60 -8.61
C ASN A 73 -24.48 10.50 -9.85
N LYS A 74 -23.61 11.50 -10.05
CA LYS A 74 -22.73 11.54 -11.22
C LYS A 74 -21.68 10.43 -11.27
N TYR A 75 -21.38 9.74 -10.16
CA TYR A 75 -20.42 8.63 -10.11
C TYR A 75 -21.10 7.26 -10.17
N LEU A 76 -22.19 7.11 -9.41
CA LEU A 76 -22.82 5.82 -9.15
C LEU A 76 -24.30 5.83 -9.49
N ILE A 77 -24.79 4.73 -10.04
CA ILE A 77 -26.20 4.38 -10.09
C ILE A 77 -26.48 3.45 -8.90
N VAL A 78 -27.41 3.85 -8.03
CA VAL A 78 -27.86 3.06 -6.89
C VAL A 78 -29.19 2.43 -7.26
N GLY A 79 -29.22 1.10 -7.39
CA GLY A 79 -30.43 0.38 -7.75
C GLY A 79 -31.53 0.49 -6.70
N ASP A 80 -32.77 0.27 -7.14
CA ASP A 80 -33.94 0.27 -6.28
C ASP A 80 -33.86 -0.80 -5.21
N LYS A 81 -34.56 -0.56 -4.08
CA LYS A 81 -34.76 -1.57 -3.04
C LYS A 81 -35.49 -2.75 -3.69
N GLY A 82 -34.80 -3.87 -3.89
CA GLY A 82 -35.50 -5.15 -4.01
C GLY A 82 -36.41 -5.37 -2.80
N GLU A 83 -37.40 -6.26 -2.91
CA GLU A 83 -38.36 -6.55 -1.84
C GLU A 83 -37.69 -6.97 -0.51
N GLU A 84 -36.42 -7.39 -0.53
CA GLU A 84 -35.60 -7.68 0.65
C GLU A 84 -34.61 -6.54 0.97
N GLU A 85 -34.96 -5.72 1.97
CA GLU A 85 -34.13 -4.84 2.80
C GLU A 85 -33.04 -3.93 2.14
N ASP A 86 -32.81 -2.77 2.76
CA ASP A 86 -31.82 -1.74 2.39
C ASP A 86 -30.36 -2.23 2.18
N ARG A 87 -30.06 -3.50 2.49
CA ARG A 87 -28.72 -4.06 2.70
C ARG A 87 -28.11 -4.72 1.46
N ARG A 88 -28.86 -4.90 0.37
CA ARG A 88 -28.41 -5.59 -0.86
C ARG A 88 -28.60 -4.79 -2.14
N ARG A 89 -28.81 -3.47 -2.04
CA ARG A 89 -28.95 -2.62 -3.23
C ARG A 89 -27.76 -2.80 -4.16
N PRO A 90 -27.99 -3.07 -5.46
CA PRO A 90 -26.91 -3.13 -6.41
C PRO A 90 -26.38 -1.72 -6.68
N PHE A 91 -25.09 -1.64 -6.95
CA PHE A 91 -24.41 -0.45 -7.43
C PHE A 91 -23.91 -0.72 -8.84
N ALA A 92 -23.99 0.30 -9.69
CA ALA A 92 -23.32 0.33 -10.98
C ALA A 92 -22.58 1.67 -11.11
N VAL A 93 -21.55 1.69 -11.95
CA VAL A 93 -20.95 2.95 -12.39
C VAL A 93 -21.98 3.68 -13.25
N ASN A 94 -22.04 5.00 -13.15
CA ASN A 94 -22.90 5.79 -14.03
C ASN A 94 -22.33 5.75 -15.46
N ASP A 95 -23.15 5.37 -16.45
CA ASP A 95 -22.73 5.23 -17.86
C ASP A 95 -22.16 6.53 -18.45
N ASP A 96 -22.62 7.69 -17.96
CA ASP A 96 -22.14 9.01 -18.38
C ASP A 96 -20.83 9.45 -17.68
N PHE A 97 -20.28 8.59 -16.80
CA PHE A 97 -19.12 8.90 -15.98
C PHE A 97 -17.88 8.10 -16.42
N THR A 98 -16.76 8.79 -16.55
CA THR A 98 -15.45 8.16 -16.75
C THR A 98 -14.70 8.16 -15.43
N ILE A 99 -14.35 6.95 -14.96
CA ILE A 99 -13.53 6.78 -13.77
C ILE A 99 -12.13 7.32 -14.05
N ASP A 100 -11.67 8.20 -13.17
CA ASP A 100 -10.32 8.75 -13.17
C ASP A 100 -9.72 8.54 -11.78
N ILE A 101 -8.71 7.68 -11.69
CA ILE A 101 -7.88 7.48 -10.50
C ILE A 101 -6.43 7.89 -10.75
N SER A 102 -6.14 8.62 -11.83
CA SER A 102 -4.78 9.03 -12.20
C SER A 102 -4.14 10.01 -11.22
N PHE A 103 -4.96 10.69 -10.41
CA PHE A 103 -4.51 11.57 -9.34
C PHE A 103 -4.07 10.83 -8.07
N TYR A 104 -4.28 9.51 -7.98
CA TYR A 104 -3.71 8.68 -6.94
C TYR A 104 -2.32 8.20 -7.35
N SER A 105 -1.40 8.17 -6.39
CA SER A 105 -0.14 7.47 -6.58
C SER A 105 -0.36 5.95 -6.65
N GLU A 106 0.60 5.20 -7.19
CA GLU A 106 0.45 3.74 -7.29
C GLU A 106 0.27 3.08 -5.91
N THR A 107 0.97 3.56 -4.89
CA THR A 107 0.74 3.13 -3.50
C THR A 107 -0.71 3.29 -3.08
N GLN A 108 -1.32 4.44 -3.37
CA GLN A 108 -2.69 4.75 -3.00
C GLN A 108 -3.70 3.86 -3.73
N LYS A 109 -3.47 3.61 -5.03
CA LYS A 109 -4.29 2.68 -5.83
C LYS A 109 -4.25 1.27 -5.25
N ILE A 110 -3.05 0.77 -4.90
CA ILE A 110 -2.92 -0.55 -4.28
C ILE A 110 -3.61 -0.61 -2.92
N LEU A 111 -3.53 0.43 -2.08
CA LEU A 111 -4.25 0.42 -0.80
C LEU A 111 -5.76 0.32 -0.97
N ILE A 112 -6.32 0.99 -1.98
CA ILE A 112 -7.75 0.91 -2.34
C ILE A 112 -8.08 -0.51 -2.82
N ASP A 113 -7.32 -1.03 -3.78
CA ASP A 113 -7.57 -2.34 -4.39
C ASP A 113 -7.38 -3.49 -3.40
N ALA A 114 -6.35 -3.40 -2.56
CA ALA A 114 -6.04 -4.37 -1.54
C ALA A 114 -7.11 -4.39 -0.44
N SER A 115 -7.58 -3.20 -0.02
CA SER A 115 -8.74 -3.07 0.87
C SER A 115 -9.99 -3.69 0.26
N TYR A 116 -10.26 -3.44 -1.02
CA TYR A 116 -11.35 -4.06 -1.75
C TYR A 116 -11.22 -5.59 -1.78
N ARG A 117 -10.07 -6.12 -2.20
CA ARG A 117 -9.80 -7.56 -2.29
C ARG A 117 -9.92 -8.25 -0.93
N TRP A 118 -9.51 -7.60 0.16
CA TRP A 118 -9.67 -8.13 1.50
C TRP A 118 -11.15 -8.10 1.95
N ILE A 119 -11.89 -7.02 1.71
CA ILE A 119 -13.30 -6.86 2.12
C ILE A 119 -14.27 -7.73 1.30
N SER A 120 -14.04 -7.84 -0.01
CA SER A 120 -14.95 -8.48 -0.96
C SER A 120 -15.38 -9.90 -0.57
N PRO A 121 -14.47 -10.82 -0.17
CA PRO A 121 -14.86 -12.19 0.22
C PRO A 121 -15.50 -12.28 1.61
N GLN A 122 -15.37 -11.28 2.47
CA GLN A 122 -15.82 -11.35 3.87
C GLN A 122 -17.33 -11.18 4.02
N LYS A 123 -17.90 -11.58 5.16
CA LYS A 123 -19.29 -11.22 5.50
C LYS A 123 -19.36 -9.77 5.97
N THR A 124 -20.40 -9.03 5.58
CA THR A 124 -20.60 -7.64 6.02
C THR A 124 -20.58 -7.48 7.55
N THR A 125 -21.16 -8.44 8.26
CA THR A 125 -21.17 -8.47 9.73
C THR A 125 -19.77 -8.64 10.30
N GLU A 126 -18.92 -9.42 9.65
CA GLU A 126 -17.55 -9.67 10.09
C GLU A 126 -16.68 -8.42 9.93
N VAL A 127 -16.74 -7.76 8.77
CA VAL A 127 -16.07 -6.47 8.52
C VAL A 127 -16.49 -5.42 9.55
N SER A 128 -17.78 -5.36 9.88
CA SER A 128 -18.30 -4.42 10.89
C SER A 128 -17.75 -4.74 12.28
N ASN A 129 -17.80 -6.02 12.69
CA ASN A 129 -17.29 -6.48 13.99
C ASN A 129 -15.80 -6.18 14.16
N ILE A 130 -14.98 -6.38 13.12
CA ILE A 130 -13.54 -6.01 13.15
C ILE A 130 -13.38 -4.53 13.51
N THR A 131 -14.16 -3.65 12.85
CA THR A 131 -14.05 -2.21 13.15
C THR A 131 -14.57 -1.80 14.52
N HIS A 132 -15.40 -2.62 15.18
CA HIS A 132 -15.88 -2.36 16.54
C HIS A 132 -14.83 -2.66 17.61
N GLU A 133 -13.80 -3.43 17.28
CA GLU A 133 -12.72 -3.72 18.22
C GLU A 133 -11.73 -2.57 18.38
N PHE A 134 -11.76 -1.59 17.48
CA PHE A 134 -10.83 -0.46 17.52
C PHE A 134 -11.28 0.66 18.47
N ASN A 135 -10.31 1.31 19.09
CA ASN A 135 -10.46 2.49 19.94
C ASN A 135 -11.13 3.65 19.21
N LEU A 136 -10.87 3.81 17.91
CA LEU A 136 -11.55 4.81 17.05
C LEU A 136 -13.07 4.64 17.05
N TRP A 137 -13.57 3.42 17.30
CA TRP A 137 -15.00 3.17 17.43
C TRP A 137 -15.44 3.18 18.89
N LYS A 138 -14.70 2.54 19.80
CA LYS A 138 -15.06 2.42 21.23
C LYS A 138 -15.15 3.78 21.93
N ASN A 139 -14.28 4.73 21.60
CA ASN A 139 -14.09 5.97 22.38
C ASN A 139 -14.96 7.15 21.92
N TYR A 140 -15.72 7.00 20.84
CA TYR A 140 -16.49 8.10 20.23
C TYR A 140 -18.00 7.87 20.39
N SER A 141 -18.77 8.96 20.38
CA SER A 141 -20.24 8.90 20.46
C SER A 141 -20.84 8.63 19.10
N LEU A 142 -22.04 8.05 19.03
CA LEU A 142 -22.71 7.83 17.76
C LEU A 142 -22.91 9.17 17.01
N LEU A 143 -22.68 9.17 15.70
CA LEU A 143 -22.68 10.34 14.81
C LEU A 143 -21.62 11.41 15.12
N SER A 144 -20.73 11.20 16.09
CA SER A 144 -19.66 12.17 16.33
C SER A 144 -18.54 12.01 15.29
N PRO A 145 -17.91 13.12 14.85
CA PRO A 145 -16.68 13.07 14.08
C PRO A 145 -15.59 12.25 14.79
N ILE A 146 -14.84 11.50 14.01
CA ILE A 146 -13.65 10.75 14.43
C ILE A 146 -12.44 11.51 13.89
N PRO A 147 -11.57 12.08 14.74
CA PRO A 147 -10.38 12.77 14.29
C PRO A 147 -9.40 11.80 13.62
N LYS A 148 -8.62 12.29 12.66
CA LYS A 148 -7.64 11.51 11.89
C LYS A 148 -6.70 10.73 12.81
N GLU A 149 -6.29 11.35 13.92
CA GLU A 149 -5.36 10.79 14.88
C GLU A 149 -5.87 9.52 15.56
N ALA A 150 -7.20 9.36 15.66
CA ALA A 150 -7.82 8.18 16.23
C ALA A 150 -7.60 6.92 15.39
N PHE A 151 -7.25 7.05 14.11
CA PHE A 151 -6.90 5.89 13.27
C PHE A 151 -5.54 5.29 13.63
N ARG A 152 -4.75 5.91 14.52
CA ARG A 152 -3.50 5.32 15.03
C ARG A 152 -3.86 4.11 15.87
N LEU A 153 -3.52 2.93 15.38
CA LEU A 153 -3.72 1.69 16.12
C LEU A 153 -2.61 1.54 17.16
N ASN A 154 -2.99 1.07 18.34
CA ASN A 154 -2.02 0.62 19.34
C ASN A 154 -1.49 -0.78 19.00
N LYS A 155 -0.53 -1.28 19.79
CA LYS A 155 0.10 -2.59 19.55
C LYS A 155 -0.91 -3.74 19.54
N GLU A 156 -1.85 -3.76 20.48
CA GLU A 156 -2.88 -4.81 20.60
C GLU A 156 -3.82 -4.80 19.39
N GLU A 157 -4.19 -3.62 18.89
CA GLU A 157 -5.05 -3.45 17.72
C GLU A 157 -4.33 -3.86 16.42
N ILE A 158 -3.03 -3.59 16.32
CA ILE A 158 -2.15 -4.05 15.23
C ILE A 158 -2.05 -5.58 15.24
N GLU A 159 -1.79 -6.19 16.40
CA GLU A 159 -1.76 -7.65 16.53
C GLU A 159 -3.11 -8.26 16.16
N TYR A 160 -4.21 -7.69 16.67
CA TYR A 160 -5.57 -8.15 16.36
C TYR A 160 -5.88 -8.10 14.87
N ILE A 161 -5.63 -6.97 14.20
CA ILE A 161 -5.93 -6.83 12.77
C ILE A 161 -5.01 -7.73 11.92
N GLY A 162 -3.78 -7.99 12.39
CA GLY A 162 -2.87 -9.02 11.88
C GLY A 162 -3.51 -10.40 11.85
N THR A 163 -4.18 -10.81 12.94
CA THR A 163 -4.91 -12.09 12.97
C THR A 163 -6.11 -12.16 12.01
N LYS A 164 -6.53 -11.02 11.46
CA LYS A 164 -7.58 -10.91 10.43
C LYS A 164 -7.03 -10.81 9.01
N GLY A 165 -5.72 -11.00 8.85
CA GLY A 165 -5.03 -10.95 7.56
C GLY A 165 -4.72 -9.54 7.08
N ILE A 166 -4.72 -8.54 7.98
CA ILE A 166 -4.21 -7.20 7.68
C ILE A 166 -2.91 -6.97 8.46
N ILE A 167 -1.78 -6.91 7.78
CA ILE A 167 -0.47 -6.77 8.43
C ILE A 167 -0.08 -5.29 8.45
N ILE A 168 0.03 -4.72 9.65
CA ILE A 168 0.57 -3.37 9.87
C ILE A 168 1.83 -3.54 10.71
N SER A 169 2.97 -3.69 10.04
CA SER A 169 4.26 -3.86 10.71
C SER A 169 5.04 -2.55 10.75
N ASP A 170 6.02 -2.50 11.65
CA ASP A 170 6.96 -1.38 11.70
C ASP A 170 7.86 -1.34 10.46
N PHE A 171 8.05 -2.46 9.75
CA PHE A 171 8.72 -2.52 8.45
C PHE A 171 8.23 -1.45 7.47
N GLY A 172 6.92 -1.35 7.27
CA GLY A 172 6.36 -0.37 6.37
C GLY A 172 6.56 1.06 6.87
N LYS A 173 6.42 1.31 8.17
CA LYS A 173 6.67 2.63 8.77
C LYS A 173 8.13 3.05 8.66
N ASP A 174 9.05 2.13 8.92
CA ASP A 174 10.49 2.35 8.87
C ASP A 174 10.89 2.63 7.43
N CYS A 175 10.51 1.79 6.46
CA CYS A 175 10.72 2.05 5.04
C CYS A 175 10.18 3.43 4.59
N CYS A 176 9.04 3.86 5.11
CA CYS A 176 8.44 5.15 4.76
C CYS A 176 9.10 6.34 5.44
N SER A 177 9.53 6.19 6.69
CA SER A 177 10.30 7.21 7.39
C SER A 177 11.64 7.42 6.68
N VAL A 178 12.22 6.33 6.18
CA VAL A 178 13.46 6.32 5.44
C VAL A 178 13.28 6.95 4.08
N SER A 179 12.24 6.56 3.33
CA SER A 179 11.95 7.13 2.01
C SER A 179 11.65 8.63 2.08
N LYS A 180 10.88 9.10 3.08
CA LYS A 180 10.61 10.54 3.30
C LYS A 180 11.87 11.33 3.63
N ASN A 181 12.81 10.71 4.33
CA ASN A 181 14.09 11.35 4.65
C ASN A 181 15.15 11.09 3.56
N LEU A 182 14.92 10.19 2.61
CA LEU A 182 15.88 9.83 1.57
C LEU A 182 16.27 11.03 0.70
N PRO A 183 15.35 11.93 0.28
CA PRO A 183 15.73 13.17 -0.40
C PRO A 183 16.67 14.04 0.44
N ILE A 184 16.39 14.16 1.74
CA ILE A 184 17.20 14.97 2.69
C ILE A 184 18.58 14.33 2.88
N TYR A 185 18.64 13.01 3.02
CA TYR A 185 19.90 12.27 3.11
C TYR A 185 20.67 12.35 1.79
N TYR A 186 20.00 12.20 0.64
CA TYR A 186 20.61 12.25 -0.68
C TYR A 186 21.24 13.61 -0.97
N GLU A 187 20.52 14.70 -0.70
CA GLU A 187 21.05 16.07 -0.85
C GLU A 187 22.24 16.36 0.08
N SER A 188 22.42 15.58 1.15
CA SER A 188 23.49 15.75 2.13
C SER A 188 24.61 14.71 2.05
N LEU A 189 24.49 13.70 1.18
CA LEU A 189 25.44 12.60 1.03
C LEU A 189 26.43 12.87 -0.11
N ASP A 190 27.72 12.59 0.13
CA ASP A 190 28.64 12.30 -0.96
C ASP A 190 28.20 10.98 -1.61
N LYS A 191 28.22 10.88 -2.95
CA LYS A 191 27.73 9.69 -3.68
C LYS A 191 28.43 8.40 -3.23
N ASN A 192 29.62 8.51 -2.65
CA ASN A 192 30.40 7.39 -2.12
C ASN A 192 29.87 6.82 -0.78
N ASP A 193 28.99 7.52 -0.07
CA ASP A 193 28.45 7.11 1.26
C ASP A 193 27.03 6.51 1.20
N LEU A 194 26.44 6.43 0.00
CA LEU A 194 25.10 5.89 -0.24
C LEU A 194 24.97 4.43 0.21
N ASP A 195 25.95 3.59 -0.14
CA ASP A 195 25.93 2.16 0.20
C ASP A 195 25.99 1.94 1.72
N GLN A 196 26.76 2.77 2.43
CA GLN A 196 26.85 2.70 3.88
C GLN A 196 25.54 3.15 4.54
N THR A 197 24.90 4.19 4.01
CA THR A 197 23.59 4.66 4.47
C THR A 197 22.52 3.59 4.28
N PHE A 198 22.44 2.95 3.11
CA PHE A 198 21.51 1.84 2.87
C PHE A 198 21.80 0.61 3.75
N ARG A 199 23.07 0.32 4.06
CA ARG A 199 23.45 -0.74 5.02
C ARG A 199 23.08 -0.40 6.46
N ASP A 200 23.15 0.87 6.86
CA ASP A 200 22.76 1.28 8.21
C ASP A 200 21.24 1.37 8.36
N LEU A 201 20.55 1.69 7.27
CA LEU A 201 19.12 1.51 7.15
C LEU A 201 18.72 0.06 7.32
N SER A 202 19.40 -0.87 6.62
CA SER A 202 19.10 -2.30 6.72
C SER A 202 19.26 -2.89 8.12
N LYS A 203 20.08 -2.29 8.97
CA LYS A 203 20.27 -2.71 10.37
C LYS A 203 19.19 -2.21 11.34
N LYS A 204 18.33 -1.27 10.91
CA LYS A 204 17.23 -0.76 11.75
C LYS A 204 16.00 -1.66 11.73
N PHE A 205 15.99 -2.69 10.88
CA PHE A 205 14.85 -3.59 10.75
C PHE A 205 14.99 -4.80 11.70
N PRO A 206 13.95 -5.19 12.46
CA PRO A 206 14.01 -6.27 13.45
C PRO A 206 14.28 -7.66 12.86
N ASP A 207 15.27 -8.39 13.39
CA ASP A 207 15.73 -9.74 12.99
C ASP A 207 14.63 -10.84 12.94
N ASP A 208 13.49 -10.63 13.59
CA ASP A 208 12.33 -11.53 13.64
C ASP A 208 11.30 -11.33 12.51
N LEU A 209 11.42 -10.26 11.71
CA LEU A 209 10.54 -10.00 10.55
C LEU A 209 11.11 -10.50 9.22
N TRP A 210 12.35 -11.01 9.20
CA TRP A 210 13.09 -11.27 7.97
C TRP A 210 12.65 -12.55 7.27
N ASP A 211 12.26 -13.61 7.99
CA ASP A 211 12.05 -14.93 7.36
C ASP A 211 10.95 -14.96 6.28
N GLU A 212 9.92 -14.11 6.38
CA GLU A 212 8.80 -14.09 5.41
C GLU A 212 8.85 -12.94 4.40
N HIS A 213 9.71 -11.93 4.62
CA HIS A 213 9.70 -10.67 3.86
C HIS A 213 11.09 -10.17 3.42
N LEU A 214 12.16 -10.93 3.69
CA LEU A 214 13.54 -10.60 3.32
C LEU A 214 13.69 -10.27 1.83
N ASP A 215 13.13 -11.09 0.94
CA ASP A 215 13.30 -10.87 -0.51
C ASP A 215 12.60 -9.58 -0.98
N CYS A 216 11.44 -9.25 -0.41
CA CYS A 216 10.73 -7.99 -0.67
C CYS A 216 11.56 -6.79 -0.20
N PHE A 217 12.20 -6.91 0.96
CA PHE A 217 13.05 -5.87 1.50
C PHE A 217 14.33 -5.65 0.69
N LEU A 218 15.00 -6.73 0.30
CA LEU A 218 16.19 -6.66 -0.55
C LEU A 218 15.85 -6.03 -1.91
N ALA A 219 14.73 -6.43 -2.52
CA ALA A 219 14.26 -5.82 -3.77
C ALA A 219 13.96 -4.32 -3.62
N ALA A 220 13.36 -3.90 -2.50
CA ALA A 220 13.11 -2.47 -2.22
C ALA A 220 14.41 -1.67 -2.02
N LEU A 221 15.38 -2.24 -1.30
CA LEU A 221 16.69 -1.62 -1.11
C LEU A 221 17.47 -1.51 -2.43
N ASP A 222 17.43 -2.54 -3.25
CA ASP A 222 18.12 -2.54 -4.53
C ASP A 222 17.47 -1.54 -5.50
N ALA A 223 16.13 -1.43 -5.50
CA ALA A 223 15.43 -0.36 -6.23
C ALA A 223 15.91 1.03 -5.83
N MET A 224 16.07 1.27 -4.52
CA MET A 224 16.56 2.55 -4.00
C MET A 224 18.02 2.81 -4.35
N ARG A 225 18.88 1.77 -4.31
CA ARG A 225 20.30 1.86 -4.70
C ARG A 225 20.45 2.21 -6.17
N GLU A 226 19.72 1.52 -7.04
CA GLU A 226 19.78 1.76 -8.48
C GLU A 226 19.25 3.15 -8.83
N CYS A 227 18.12 3.57 -8.26
CA CYS A 227 17.61 4.92 -8.43
C CYS A 227 18.62 6.00 -8.02
N ALA A 228 19.33 5.80 -6.90
CA ALA A 228 20.34 6.75 -6.42
C ALA A 228 21.60 6.81 -7.31
N ARG A 229 21.87 5.76 -8.09
CA ARG A 229 23.00 5.67 -9.02
C ARG A 229 22.70 6.29 -10.40
N THR A 230 21.43 6.60 -10.70
CA THR A 230 21.05 7.29 -11.95
C THR A 230 21.63 8.71 -12.03
N GLU A 231 21.67 9.26 -13.25
CA GLU A 231 22.12 10.64 -13.48
C GLU A 231 21.17 11.69 -12.87
N ASN A 232 19.87 11.36 -12.75
CA ASN A 232 18.85 12.26 -12.20
C ASN A 232 17.95 11.57 -11.14
N PRO A 233 18.48 11.24 -9.95
CA PRO A 233 17.73 10.49 -8.94
C PRO A 233 16.46 11.20 -8.45
N ALA A 234 16.42 12.53 -8.52
CA ALA A 234 15.24 13.31 -8.14
C ALA A 234 13.99 12.99 -8.99
N GLU A 235 14.18 12.56 -10.24
CA GLU A 235 13.07 12.17 -11.12
C GLU A 235 12.61 10.74 -10.86
N CYS A 236 13.51 9.81 -10.55
CA CYS A 236 13.20 8.40 -10.33
C CYS A 236 12.72 8.09 -8.90
N LEU A 237 13.16 8.89 -7.92
CA LEU A 237 12.91 8.65 -6.49
C LEU A 237 11.42 8.63 -6.11
N PRO A 238 10.54 9.49 -6.65
CA PRO A 238 9.11 9.39 -6.41
C PRO A 238 8.52 8.03 -6.81
N TYR A 239 8.93 7.48 -7.96
CA TYR A 239 8.45 6.19 -8.45
C TYR A 239 8.92 5.02 -7.60
N VAL A 240 10.17 5.03 -7.14
CA VAL A 240 10.67 4.01 -6.21
C VAL A 240 9.97 4.11 -4.85
N CYS A 241 9.71 5.32 -4.36
CA CYS A 241 8.93 5.50 -3.14
C CYS A 241 7.50 4.98 -3.29
N ASP A 242 6.86 5.24 -4.44
CA ASP A 242 5.54 4.71 -4.76
C ASP A 242 5.55 3.18 -4.93
N TYR A 243 6.62 2.59 -5.45
CA TYR A 243 6.78 1.15 -5.57
C TYR A 243 6.93 0.46 -4.20
N VAL A 244 7.79 0.99 -3.33
CA VAL A 244 7.97 0.45 -1.97
C VAL A 244 6.70 0.62 -1.13
N GLY A 245 6.01 1.76 -1.27
CA GLY A 245 4.70 1.95 -0.65
C GLY A 245 3.63 0.99 -1.18
N ALA A 246 3.63 0.74 -2.49
CA ALA A 246 2.79 -0.24 -3.17
C ALA A 246 3.03 -1.67 -2.65
N MET A 247 4.29 -2.06 -2.50
CA MET A 247 4.68 -3.35 -1.93
C MET A 247 4.19 -3.47 -0.48
N ASN A 248 4.40 -2.45 0.34
CA ASN A 248 3.89 -2.42 1.72
C ASN A 248 2.37 -2.57 1.78
N ALA A 249 1.65 -1.91 0.86
CA ALA A 249 0.20 -2.03 0.75
C ALA A 249 -0.21 -3.46 0.37
N ALA A 250 0.51 -4.11 -0.54
CA ALA A 250 0.23 -5.50 -0.92
C ALA A 250 0.52 -6.49 0.22
N LEU A 251 1.61 -6.28 0.95
CA LEU A 251 1.95 -7.02 2.18
C LEU A 251 0.83 -6.91 3.22
N ALA A 252 0.27 -5.70 3.36
CA ALA A 252 -0.72 -5.40 4.37
C ALA A 252 -2.05 -6.13 4.20
N TYR A 253 -2.37 -6.74 3.05
CA TYR A 253 -3.70 -7.35 2.83
C TYR A 253 -3.65 -8.76 2.23
N THR A 254 -2.48 -9.38 2.16
CA THR A 254 -2.30 -10.68 1.50
C THR A 254 -1.97 -11.77 2.52
N PRO A 255 -2.90 -12.69 2.83
CA PRO A 255 -2.69 -13.74 3.83
C PRO A 255 -1.69 -14.85 3.45
N ASN A 256 -1.22 -14.91 2.19
CA ASN A 256 -0.36 -16.00 1.67
C ASN A 256 0.64 -15.48 0.62
N LEU A 257 1.43 -14.49 1.00
CA LEU A 257 2.39 -13.77 0.16
C LEU A 257 3.36 -14.66 -0.66
N ASN A 258 3.57 -15.89 -0.22
CA ASN A 258 4.53 -16.86 -0.77
C ASN A 258 4.42 -17.16 -2.28
N LYS A 259 3.24 -17.01 -2.90
CA LYS A 259 3.09 -17.23 -4.37
C LYS A 259 3.16 -15.96 -5.20
N TRP A 260 2.79 -14.83 -4.61
CA TRP A 260 2.74 -13.54 -5.29
C TRP A 260 4.11 -12.88 -5.28
N VAL A 261 4.87 -12.96 -4.18
CA VAL A 261 6.26 -12.50 -4.10
C VAL A 261 7.14 -13.19 -5.14
N THR A 262 7.01 -14.50 -5.34
CA THR A 262 7.81 -15.17 -6.37
C THR A 262 7.42 -14.72 -7.80
N SER A 263 6.14 -14.43 -8.06
CA SER A 263 5.68 -13.93 -9.37
C SER A 263 6.10 -12.48 -9.60
N ILE A 264 6.00 -11.63 -8.58
CA ILE A 264 6.42 -10.24 -8.56
C ILE A 264 7.95 -10.17 -8.65
N LEU A 265 8.71 -10.94 -7.88
CA LEU A 265 10.18 -10.95 -8.01
C LEU A 265 10.62 -11.39 -9.41
N ASN A 266 9.90 -12.32 -10.05
CA ASN A 266 10.17 -12.69 -11.44
C ASN A 266 9.79 -11.55 -12.42
N GLU A 267 8.59 -10.96 -12.29
CA GLU A 267 8.17 -9.81 -13.13
C GLU A 267 9.02 -8.55 -12.89
N TYR A 268 9.51 -8.33 -11.68
CA TYR A 268 10.36 -7.20 -11.34
C TYR A 268 11.81 -7.48 -11.72
N THR A 269 12.27 -8.73 -11.80
CA THR A 269 13.54 -9.02 -12.48
C THR A 269 13.43 -8.57 -13.94
N ASP A 270 12.32 -8.85 -14.60
CA ASP A 270 12.07 -8.39 -15.98
C ASP A 270 11.91 -6.86 -16.07
N ILE A 271 11.22 -6.19 -15.11
CA ILE A 271 11.10 -4.72 -15.06
C ILE A 271 12.43 -4.06 -14.67
N PHE A 272 13.26 -4.68 -13.83
CA PHE A 272 14.61 -4.20 -13.54
C PHE A 272 15.50 -4.41 -14.76
N ASP A 273 15.42 -5.53 -15.45
CA ASP A 273 16.13 -5.77 -16.70
C ASP A 273 15.67 -4.82 -17.82
N ASP A 274 14.39 -4.45 -17.86
CA ASP A 274 13.82 -3.47 -18.79
C ASP A 274 14.13 -2.03 -18.38
N ALA A 275 14.11 -1.66 -17.09
CA ALA A 275 14.52 -0.34 -16.60
C ALA A 275 16.04 -0.15 -16.72
N ILE A 276 16.82 -1.22 -16.54
CA ILE A 276 18.24 -1.30 -16.86
C ILE A 276 18.41 -1.23 -18.38
N SER A 277 17.60 -1.93 -19.19
CA SER A 277 17.68 -1.87 -20.67
C SER A 277 17.24 -0.53 -21.25
N ASP A 278 16.28 0.17 -20.63
CA ASP A 278 15.83 1.50 -21.00
C ASP A 278 16.82 2.57 -20.51
N ALA A 279 17.41 2.40 -19.32
CA ALA A 279 18.55 3.21 -18.86
C ALA A 279 19.81 2.98 -19.74
N ILE A 280 20.01 1.76 -20.24
CA ILE A 280 21.05 1.40 -21.22
C ILE A 280 20.70 1.93 -22.62
N GLY A 281 19.41 1.97 -22.97
CA GLY A 281 18.88 2.46 -24.26
C GLY A 281 19.06 3.95 -24.48
N PHE A 282 19.27 4.73 -23.41
CA PHE A 282 19.68 6.13 -23.48
C PHE A 282 21.19 6.35 -23.64
N GLY A 283 21.99 5.28 -23.67
CA GLY A 283 23.45 5.35 -23.71
C GLY A 283 24.07 4.67 -24.91
N GLU A 284 23.94 5.24 -26.12
CA GLU A 284 24.73 4.80 -27.30
C GLU A 284 26.27 4.91 -27.10
N HIS A 285 26.78 5.30 -25.93
CA HIS A 285 28.19 5.60 -25.68
C HIS A 285 28.82 5.03 -24.40
N LEU A 286 28.25 4.03 -23.72
CA LEU A 286 28.95 3.40 -22.57
C LEU A 286 29.40 1.96 -22.86
N PRO A 287 30.63 1.57 -22.45
CA PRO A 287 31.20 0.26 -22.74
C PRO A 287 30.53 -0.84 -21.91
N PRO A 288 30.56 -2.11 -22.38
CA PRO A 288 29.97 -3.23 -21.67
C PRO A 288 30.56 -3.39 -20.27
N VAL A 289 29.71 -3.75 -19.31
CA VAL A 289 30.07 -4.06 -17.92
C VAL A 289 31.24 -5.07 -17.92
N SER A 290 32.34 -4.70 -17.27
CA SER A 290 33.56 -5.52 -17.28
C SER A 290 33.30 -6.88 -16.62
N GLU A 291 33.97 -7.91 -17.13
CA GLU A 291 33.86 -9.26 -16.56
C GLU A 291 34.22 -9.28 -15.07
N ASP A 292 35.13 -8.40 -14.62
CA ASP A 292 35.49 -8.24 -13.22
C ASP A 292 34.28 -7.90 -12.31
N ILE A 293 33.31 -7.10 -12.80
CA ILE A 293 32.09 -6.74 -12.04
C ILE A 293 31.14 -7.94 -12.00
N LYS A 294 31.05 -8.71 -13.08
CA LYS A 294 30.23 -9.94 -13.11
C LYS A 294 30.81 -11.02 -12.20
N GLU A 295 32.13 -11.15 -12.18
CA GLU A 295 32.84 -12.06 -11.27
C GLU A 295 32.66 -11.64 -9.81
N THR A 296 32.76 -10.35 -9.51
CA THR A 296 32.52 -9.81 -8.15
C THR A 296 31.08 -10.07 -7.68
N LEU A 297 30.09 -9.90 -8.55
CA LEU A 297 28.69 -10.20 -8.23
C LEU A 297 28.47 -11.71 -8.02
N ALA A 298 29.11 -12.56 -8.83
CA ALA A 298 29.05 -14.00 -8.65
C ALA A 298 29.68 -14.45 -7.33
N GLU A 299 30.81 -13.86 -6.93
CA GLU A 299 31.49 -14.14 -5.66
C GLU A 299 30.63 -13.73 -4.45
N ILE A 300 29.99 -12.57 -4.51
CA ILE A 300 29.07 -12.09 -3.46
C ILE A 300 27.88 -13.06 -3.31
N MET A 301 27.32 -13.53 -4.42
CA MET A 301 26.19 -14.47 -4.39
C MET A 301 26.56 -15.86 -3.86
N VAL A 302 27.78 -16.33 -4.11
CA VAL A 302 28.32 -17.56 -3.50
C VAL A 302 28.51 -17.39 -2.00
N GLN A 303 29.03 -16.25 -1.56
CA GLN A 303 29.30 -15.98 -0.16
C GLN A 303 28.03 -15.82 0.67
N VAL A 304 27.00 -15.16 0.13
CA VAL A 304 25.67 -15.06 0.74
C VAL A 304 25.03 -16.44 0.90
N LYS A 305 25.19 -17.32 -0.08
CA LYS A 305 24.66 -18.69 -0.04
C LYS A 305 25.36 -19.56 1.01
N ASP A 306 26.68 -19.46 1.12
CA ASP A 306 27.46 -20.24 2.08
C ASP A 306 27.20 -19.82 3.53
N ASP A 307 27.00 -18.52 3.77
CA ASP A 307 26.66 -18.02 5.10
C ASP A 307 25.21 -18.35 5.50
N ALA A 308 24.28 -18.42 4.53
CA ALA A 308 22.95 -18.94 4.76
C ALA A 308 22.94 -20.43 5.15
N ILE A 309 23.79 -21.25 4.51
CA ILE A 309 23.91 -22.68 4.81
C ILE A 309 24.54 -22.92 6.18
N LYS A 310 25.55 -22.15 6.59
CA LYS A 310 26.15 -22.25 7.94
C LYS A 310 25.11 -21.95 9.02
N ARG A 311 24.34 -20.87 8.83
CA ARG A 311 23.27 -20.48 9.77
C ARG A 311 22.16 -21.51 9.88
N LEU A 312 21.78 -22.17 8.78
CA LEU A 312 20.81 -23.26 8.79
C LEU A 312 21.32 -24.52 9.51
N ASN A 313 22.64 -24.74 9.56
CA ASN A 313 23.27 -25.84 10.28
C ASN A 313 23.63 -25.48 11.73
N GLY A 314 23.36 -24.24 12.17
CA GLY A 314 23.66 -23.76 13.52
C GLY A 314 25.15 -23.48 13.77
N GLU A 315 25.92 -23.23 12.70
CA GLU A 315 27.33 -22.79 12.76
C GLU A 315 27.47 -21.27 12.55
#